data_AF-A0AAU2HHN5-F1
#
_entry.id   AF-A0AAU2HHN5-F1
#
_cell.length_a   1.000
_cell.length_b   1.000
_cell.length_c   1.000
_cell.angle_alpha   90.00
_cell.angle_beta   90.00
_cell.angle_gamma   90.00
#
_symmetry.space_group_name_H-M   'P 1'
#
loop_
_entity.id
_entity.type
_entity.pdbx_description
1 polymer ?
#
loop_
_entity_poly.entity_id
_entity_poly.type
_entity_poly.pdbx_seq_one_letter_code
_entity_poly.pdbx_strand_id
1 'polypeptide(L)'
;MPRLRIPLPAVIGSGRRRSAARVGRALSPRGALALQSVDGALSFALRAALAMALPALPMALAGRADQAVYAILGSFTTTFGRGLPYAHRARVLALVAAAMTACVGCGSALAAWAHPRDGGAGAAVVVAAMAAVAGVAKLACDAARLSGLGAVLLLFSFAVAANGSPAPADILPQTALAASGAAVAWVLAVSGWFVHPDRPQRLAVAAALRELAELWEATGAADGSGLVRHRAIAAVLQAYRTLGVIPPTAAEWGGRGGTCVRLTDLAWSLLIGSASRPPDEPTGLARHLRRQVRLLVSRRHRVPQLLPELSFPSVVAQAGMVSVVGSEPVPVDPATRRAAELRAAELVTGQRHGGPGHASVLLVPALRMVLGTGLAGGTALLLGLGHGYWAAISAAAVLHSINVRTAAQRAVQRTLGTVAGLVIALGVLAARPDPVVLVLVIVLLEFLLEYVVARNYGLGVVFLTPLALLLTDLAAPSPAGALVQDRALSSVLGIVIALGCALVVVHDHAAVRAERALAACTEASERAEQALDDRLASSFAIVQTHLAAAVVELREADDAAAGELWPAEIDPTELAAAEQRAYLLLERLVRWR
;
A
#
# COMPACT_ATOMS: atom_id res chain seq x y z
N MET A 1 -37.40 -32.95 21.61
CA MET A 1 -36.18 -33.66 21.16
C MET A 1 -34.97 -33.02 21.84
N PRO A 2 -34.05 -33.79 22.45
CA PRO A 2 -33.05 -33.24 23.36
C PRO A 2 -31.90 -32.58 22.60
N ARG A 3 -31.54 -31.36 23.04
CA ARG A 3 -30.42 -30.56 22.52
C ARG A 3 -29.09 -31.17 22.97
N LEU A 4 -28.35 -31.78 22.06
CA LEU A 4 -26.97 -32.21 22.27
C LEU A 4 -26.06 -30.98 22.43
N ARG A 5 -25.66 -30.69 23.67
CA ARG A 5 -24.57 -29.77 23.99
C ARG A 5 -23.25 -30.46 23.64
N ILE A 6 -22.57 -29.98 22.61
CA ILE A 6 -21.18 -30.35 22.31
C ILE A 6 -20.28 -29.59 23.30
N PRO A 7 -19.42 -30.25 24.09
CA PRO A 7 -18.49 -29.56 24.97
C PRO A 7 -17.36 -28.94 24.14
N LEU A 8 -17.23 -27.61 24.18
CA LEU A 8 -16.06 -26.88 23.68
C LEU A 8 -14.88 -27.13 24.64
N PRO A 9 -13.67 -27.47 24.15
CA PRO A 9 -12.51 -27.60 25.01
C PRO A 9 -12.08 -26.22 25.53
N ALA A 10 -11.91 -26.11 26.85
CA ALA A 10 -11.41 -24.91 27.50
C ALA A 10 -9.94 -24.66 27.13
N VAL A 11 -9.69 -23.72 26.22
CA VAL A 11 -8.35 -23.21 25.89
C VAL A 11 -8.09 -21.98 26.74
N ILE A 12 -7.85 -22.17 28.04
CA ILE A 12 -7.45 -21.09 28.95
C ILE A 12 -5.93 -21.19 29.15
N GLY A 13 -5.18 -20.22 28.62
CA GLY A 13 -3.79 -19.95 29.04
C GLY A 13 -2.72 -19.72 27.97
N SER A 14 -2.98 -20.01 26.68
CA SER A 14 -1.91 -19.96 25.65
C SER A 14 -1.74 -18.63 24.89
N GLY A 15 -2.68 -17.68 25.03
CA GLY A 15 -2.68 -16.43 24.24
C GLY A 15 -1.49 -15.51 24.53
N ARG A 16 -1.18 -15.26 25.82
CA ARG A 16 -0.09 -14.37 26.24
C ARG A 16 1.30 -14.89 25.83
N ARG A 17 1.56 -16.19 25.97
CA ARG A 17 2.84 -16.80 25.57
C ARG A 17 3.04 -16.86 24.05
N ARG A 18 1.97 -17.07 23.27
CA ARG A 18 2.02 -17.00 21.80
C ARG A 18 2.24 -15.56 21.30
N SER A 19 1.64 -14.56 21.94
CA SER A 19 1.91 -13.14 21.64
C SER A 19 3.35 -12.74 21.96
N ALA A 20 3.90 -13.13 23.11
CA ALA A 20 5.28 -12.83 23.47
C ALA A 20 6.31 -13.53 22.54
N ALA A 21 6.07 -14.79 22.18
CA ALA A 21 6.92 -15.52 21.24
C ALA A 21 6.83 -14.99 19.80
N ARG A 22 5.67 -14.44 19.38
CA ARG A 22 5.52 -13.71 18.12
C ARG A 22 6.20 -12.34 18.16
N VAL A 23 6.15 -11.63 19.29
CA VAL A 23 6.86 -10.35 19.50
C VAL A 23 8.38 -10.55 19.36
N GLY A 24 8.93 -11.60 19.99
CA GLY A 24 10.36 -11.94 19.86
C GLY A 24 10.78 -12.34 18.44
N ARG A 25 9.93 -13.03 17.68
CA ARG A 25 10.18 -13.37 16.26
C ARG A 25 10.03 -12.17 15.32
N ALA A 26 9.07 -11.27 15.57
CA ALA A 26 8.82 -10.07 14.76
C ALA A 26 9.84 -8.94 14.99
N LEU A 27 10.52 -8.94 16.13
CA LEU A 27 11.67 -8.07 16.42
C LEU A 27 13.01 -8.71 15.98
N SER A 28 13.00 -9.93 15.44
CA SER A 28 14.23 -10.57 14.98
C SER A 28 14.76 -9.90 13.70
N PRO A 29 16.06 -9.56 13.62
CA PRO A 29 16.65 -8.87 12.47
C PRO A 29 16.53 -9.67 11.16
N ARG A 30 16.36 -11.00 11.24
CA ARG A 30 16.16 -11.89 10.07
C ARG A 30 14.81 -11.69 9.39
N GLY A 31 13.74 -11.41 10.16
CA GLY A 31 12.44 -11.06 9.60
C GLY A 31 12.39 -9.64 9.06
N ALA A 32 13.10 -8.71 9.73
CA ALA A 32 13.15 -7.31 9.35
C ALA A 32 13.95 -7.02 8.06
N LEU A 33 14.80 -7.94 7.61
CA LEU A 33 15.62 -7.83 6.39
C LEU A 33 15.16 -8.76 5.25
N ALA A 34 14.08 -9.51 5.43
CA ALA A 34 13.56 -10.38 4.37
C ALA A 34 13.13 -9.52 3.17
N LEU A 35 13.71 -9.80 2.00
CA LEU A 35 13.35 -9.15 0.74
C LEU A 35 12.11 -9.83 0.17
N GLN A 36 11.00 -9.09 0.09
CA GLN A 36 9.81 -9.57 -0.62
C GLN A 36 10.06 -9.56 -2.13
N SER A 37 9.66 -10.62 -2.84
CA SER A 37 9.69 -10.65 -4.30
C SER A 37 8.54 -9.81 -4.85
N VAL A 38 8.86 -8.63 -5.39
CA VAL A 38 7.87 -7.76 -6.05
C VAL A 38 8.09 -7.77 -7.56
N ASP A 39 7.12 -8.33 -8.27
CA ASP A 39 7.15 -8.39 -9.72
C ASP A 39 7.14 -6.99 -10.35
N GLY A 40 8.05 -6.76 -11.29
CA GLY A 40 8.13 -5.49 -12.01
C GLY A 40 8.82 -4.34 -11.27
N ALA A 41 9.39 -4.58 -10.07
CA ALA A 41 10.17 -3.59 -9.32
C ALA A 41 11.28 -2.95 -10.17
N LEU A 42 12.02 -3.75 -10.95
CA LEU A 42 13.09 -3.25 -11.83
C LEU A 42 12.58 -2.24 -12.87
N SER A 43 11.44 -2.51 -13.52
CA SER A 43 10.86 -1.54 -14.47
C SER A 43 10.35 -0.28 -13.81
N PHE A 44 9.91 -0.39 -12.56
CA PHE A 44 9.43 0.76 -11.82
C PHE A 44 10.61 1.67 -11.46
N ALA A 45 11.65 1.07 -10.87
CA ALA A 45 12.90 1.75 -10.53
C ALA A 45 13.56 2.42 -11.74
N LEU A 46 13.66 1.72 -12.88
CA LEU A 46 14.23 2.29 -14.10
C LEU A 46 13.42 3.49 -14.61
N ARG A 47 12.08 3.43 -14.52
CA ARG A 47 11.22 4.55 -14.93
C ARG A 47 11.38 5.75 -14.00
N ALA A 48 11.49 5.55 -12.69
CA ALA A 48 11.74 6.63 -11.73
C ALA A 48 13.10 7.29 -12.00
N ALA A 49 14.14 6.49 -12.19
CA ALA A 49 15.48 6.98 -12.54
C ALA A 49 15.48 7.78 -13.85
N LEU A 50 14.80 7.29 -14.90
CA LEU A 50 14.67 8.02 -16.16
C LEU A 50 13.83 9.31 -16.01
N ALA A 51 12.75 9.28 -15.24
CA ALA A 51 11.92 10.44 -14.99
C ALA A 51 12.66 11.56 -14.27
N MET A 52 13.62 11.19 -13.43
CA MET A 52 14.49 12.13 -12.74
C MET A 52 15.66 12.60 -13.61
N ALA A 53 16.31 11.66 -14.32
CA ALA A 53 17.49 11.94 -15.14
C ALA A 53 17.19 12.84 -16.34
N LEU A 54 16.08 12.60 -17.05
CA LEU A 54 15.73 13.31 -18.28
C LEU A 54 15.64 14.85 -18.11
N PRO A 55 14.97 15.39 -17.07
CA PRO A 55 14.99 16.83 -16.82
C PRO A 55 16.24 17.29 -16.05
N ALA A 56 16.78 16.50 -15.13
CA ALA A 56 17.86 16.94 -14.24
C ALA A 56 19.23 17.00 -14.92
N LEU A 57 19.60 16.00 -15.74
CA LEU A 57 20.92 15.94 -16.36
C LEU A 57 21.19 17.08 -17.34
N PRO A 58 20.26 17.46 -18.24
CA PRO A 58 20.49 18.62 -19.12
C PRO A 58 20.75 19.91 -18.35
N MET A 59 20.09 20.12 -17.21
CA MET A 59 20.33 21.29 -16.36
C MET A 59 21.71 21.26 -15.70
N ALA A 60 22.13 20.09 -15.21
CA ALA A 60 23.47 19.93 -14.66
C ALA A 60 24.55 20.18 -15.72
N LEU A 61 24.37 19.64 -16.94
CA LEU A 61 25.29 19.84 -18.07
C LEU A 61 25.31 21.30 -18.54
N ALA A 62 24.22 22.04 -18.38
CA ALA A 62 24.13 23.47 -18.65
C ALA A 62 24.72 24.35 -17.53
N GLY A 63 25.32 23.76 -16.48
CA GLY A 63 25.89 24.48 -15.34
C GLY A 63 24.85 25.03 -14.37
N ARG A 64 23.58 24.61 -14.46
CA ARG A 64 22.45 25.04 -13.61
C ARG A 64 21.98 23.92 -12.70
N ALA A 65 22.93 23.24 -12.07
CA ALA A 65 22.68 22.05 -11.27
C ALA A 65 21.87 22.35 -9.99
N ASP A 66 21.98 23.56 -9.46
CA ASP A 66 21.15 24.13 -8.39
C ASP A 66 19.65 24.07 -8.74
N GLN A 67 19.31 24.31 -10.02
CA GLN A 67 17.94 24.29 -10.49
C GLN A 67 17.40 22.87 -10.75
N ALA A 68 18.31 21.92 -10.98
CA ALA A 68 17.94 20.54 -11.24
C ALA A 68 17.14 19.93 -10.07
N VAL A 69 17.40 20.37 -8.84
CA VAL A 69 16.69 19.96 -7.63
C VAL A 69 15.18 20.10 -7.78
N TYR A 70 14.68 21.20 -8.34
CA TYR A 70 13.24 21.43 -8.46
C TYR A 70 12.56 20.47 -9.45
N ALA A 71 13.23 20.11 -10.56
CA ALA A 71 12.71 19.07 -11.45
C ALA A 71 12.79 17.68 -10.84
N ILE A 72 13.84 17.39 -10.05
CA ILE A 72 13.96 16.16 -9.29
C ILE A 72 12.78 16.01 -8.32
N LEU A 73 12.43 17.07 -7.56
CA LEU A 73 11.27 17.07 -6.67
C LEU A 73 9.96 16.74 -7.40
N GLY A 74 9.77 17.25 -8.62
CA GLY A 74 8.62 16.91 -9.47
C GLY A 74 8.61 15.45 -9.92
N SER A 75 9.77 14.86 -10.18
CA SER A 75 9.91 13.49 -10.70
C SER A 75 9.47 12.39 -9.71
N PHE A 76 9.44 12.69 -8.41
CA PHE A 76 8.89 11.82 -7.35
C PHE A 76 7.41 11.47 -7.56
N THR A 77 6.72 12.15 -8.47
CA THR A 77 5.40 11.74 -8.97
C THR A 77 5.39 10.27 -9.41
N THR A 78 6.49 9.73 -9.94
CA THR A 78 6.55 8.33 -10.41
C THR A 78 6.34 7.29 -9.31
N THR A 79 6.66 7.61 -8.05
CA THR A 79 6.52 6.73 -6.87
C THR A 79 5.08 6.32 -6.58
N PHE A 80 4.11 7.11 -7.04
CA PHE A 80 2.70 6.92 -6.72
C PHE A 80 1.99 5.94 -7.68
N GLY A 81 0.87 5.37 -7.20
CA GLY A 81 -0.03 4.58 -8.03
C GLY A 81 0.56 3.27 -8.58
N ARG A 82 1.53 2.68 -7.87
CA ARG A 82 2.10 1.38 -8.22
C ARG A 82 1.00 0.31 -8.17
N GLY A 83 0.82 -0.42 -9.26
CA GLY A 83 -0.18 -1.50 -9.37
C GLY A 83 -1.58 -1.07 -9.81
N LEU A 84 -1.84 0.23 -10.02
CA LEU A 84 -3.13 0.70 -10.54
C LEU A 84 -3.25 0.46 -12.07
N PRO A 85 -4.47 0.16 -12.58
CA PRO A 85 -4.74 0.14 -14.02
C PRO A 85 -4.40 1.47 -14.69
N TYR A 86 -3.88 1.47 -15.92
CA TYR A 86 -3.33 2.69 -16.55
C TYR A 86 -4.31 3.87 -16.61
N ALA A 87 -5.59 3.64 -16.92
CA ALA A 87 -6.57 4.72 -17.01
C ALA A 87 -6.84 5.41 -15.66
N HIS A 88 -6.83 4.63 -14.57
CA HIS A 88 -6.97 5.18 -13.22
C HIS A 88 -5.64 5.78 -12.74
N ARG A 89 -4.52 5.10 -13.02
CA ARG A 89 -3.17 5.56 -12.72
C ARG A 89 -2.87 6.91 -13.36
N ALA A 90 -3.25 7.13 -14.62
CA ALA A 90 -3.04 8.40 -15.32
C ALA A 90 -3.75 9.57 -14.60
N ARG A 91 -4.99 9.35 -14.16
CA ARG A 91 -5.76 10.36 -13.41
C ARG A 91 -5.15 10.66 -12.04
N VAL A 92 -4.84 9.61 -11.28
CA VAL A 92 -4.18 9.73 -9.97
C VAL A 92 -2.84 10.45 -10.09
N LEU A 93 -2.00 10.05 -11.05
CA LEU A 93 -0.69 10.66 -11.25
C LEU A 93 -0.77 12.10 -11.76
N ALA A 94 -1.78 12.47 -12.54
CA ALA A 94 -1.98 13.87 -12.92
C ALA A 94 -2.32 14.74 -11.70
N LEU A 95 -3.14 14.22 -10.79
CA LEU A 95 -3.50 14.90 -9.54
C LEU A 95 -2.29 15.02 -8.61
N VAL A 96 -1.49 13.95 -8.50
CA VAL A 96 -0.22 13.97 -7.76
C VAL A 96 0.80 14.92 -8.40
N ALA A 97 0.91 14.96 -9.73
CA ALA A 97 1.79 15.88 -10.44
C ALA A 97 1.43 17.34 -10.14
N ALA A 98 0.14 17.67 -10.17
CA ALA A 98 -0.37 18.97 -9.79
C ALA A 98 -0.06 19.28 -8.31
N ALA A 99 -0.28 18.31 -7.40
CA ALA A 99 0.03 18.47 -5.98
C ALA A 99 1.52 18.68 -5.71
N MET A 100 2.41 17.91 -6.36
CA MET A 100 3.86 18.07 -6.25
C MET A 100 4.30 19.45 -6.76
N THR A 101 3.79 19.87 -7.92
CA THR A 101 4.06 21.18 -8.52
C THR A 101 3.58 22.30 -7.59
N ALA A 102 2.37 22.18 -7.04
CA ALA A 102 1.83 23.12 -6.08
C ALA A 102 2.64 23.17 -4.78
N CYS A 103 3.11 22.02 -4.27
CA CYS A 103 3.99 21.97 -3.10
C CYS A 103 5.28 22.77 -3.33
N VAL A 104 5.92 22.61 -4.49
CA VAL A 104 7.12 23.38 -4.83
C VAL A 104 6.78 24.86 -4.98
N GLY A 105 5.77 25.22 -5.76
CA GLY A 105 5.43 26.63 -5.99
C GLY A 105 4.97 27.36 -4.74
N CYS A 106 4.10 26.77 -3.92
CA CYS A 106 3.67 27.32 -2.64
C CYS A 106 4.84 27.38 -1.64
N GLY A 107 5.72 26.37 -1.63
CA GLY A 107 6.92 26.38 -0.80
C GLY A 107 7.85 27.53 -1.18
N SER A 108 8.18 27.68 -2.46
CA SER A 108 9.04 28.77 -2.95
C SER A 108 8.42 30.15 -2.69
N ALA A 109 7.11 30.30 -2.90
CA ALA A 109 6.42 31.55 -2.58
C ALA A 109 6.44 31.87 -1.08
N LEU A 110 6.25 30.85 -0.23
CA LEU A 110 6.34 31.02 1.22
C LEU A 110 7.75 31.38 1.65
N ALA A 111 8.79 30.76 1.08
CA ALA A 111 10.19 31.09 1.37
C ALA A 111 10.52 32.55 1.00
N ALA A 112 10.05 33.01 -0.17
CA ALA A 112 10.27 34.38 -0.64
C ALA A 112 9.54 35.44 0.21
N TRP A 113 8.43 35.09 0.86
CA TRP A 113 7.65 36.01 1.70
C TRP A 113 8.05 35.96 3.18
N ALA A 114 8.23 34.76 3.73
CA ALA A 114 8.45 34.57 5.16
C ALA A 114 9.91 34.74 5.58
N HIS A 115 10.86 34.69 4.63
CA HIS A 115 12.30 34.78 4.89
C HIS A 115 12.77 33.92 6.09
N PRO A 116 12.53 32.60 6.06
CA PRO A 116 12.73 31.73 7.23
C PRO A 116 14.17 31.68 7.74
N ARG A 117 15.16 32.09 6.95
CA ARG A 117 16.58 32.13 7.34
C ARG A 117 16.91 33.24 8.32
N ASP A 118 16.09 34.29 8.37
CA ASP A 118 16.26 35.40 9.30
C ASP A 118 15.81 34.99 10.73
N GLY A 119 15.25 33.80 10.87
CA GLY A 119 14.75 33.26 12.13
C GLY A 119 13.42 33.88 12.56
N GLY A 120 13.07 33.71 13.84
CA GLY A 120 11.88 34.33 14.43
C GLY A 120 10.55 33.85 13.82
N ALA A 121 9.65 34.80 13.56
CA ALA A 121 8.28 34.51 13.13
C ALA A 121 8.21 33.83 11.75
N GLY A 122 9.09 34.19 10.82
CA GLY A 122 9.14 33.61 9.48
C GLY A 122 9.38 32.10 9.49
N ALA A 123 10.36 31.67 10.29
CA ALA A 123 10.67 30.25 10.49
C ALA A 123 9.50 29.49 11.16
N ALA A 124 8.83 30.12 12.14
CA ALA A 124 7.66 29.52 12.79
C ALA A 124 6.49 29.32 11.80
N VAL A 125 6.26 30.28 10.89
CA VAL A 125 5.23 30.15 9.85
C VAL A 125 5.57 29.00 8.88
N VAL A 126 6.83 28.86 8.48
CA VAL A 126 7.25 27.73 7.63
C VAL A 126 7.05 26.39 8.33
N VAL A 127 7.36 26.29 9.63
CA VAL A 127 7.09 25.08 10.43
C VAL A 127 5.60 24.76 10.48
N ALA A 128 4.75 25.76 10.73
CA ALA A 128 3.29 25.58 10.76
C ALA A 128 2.75 25.14 9.38
N ALA A 129 3.25 25.74 8.30
CA ALA A 129 2.86 25.37 6.94
C ALA A 129 3.30 23.93 6.59
N MET A 130 4.52 23.53 6.95
CA MET A 130 4.98 22.14 6.80
C MET A 130 4.08 21.16 7.55
N ALA A 131 3.69 21.48 8.78
CA ALA A 131 2.80 20.64 9.57
C ALA A 131 1.43 20.49 8.90
N ALA A 132 0.86 21.58 8.40
CA ALA A 132 -0.40 21.56 7.66
C ALA A 132 -0.31 20.73 6.37
N VAL A 133 0.75 20.92 5.57
CA VAL A 133 1.00 20.14 4.35
C VAL A 133 1.16 18.65 4.67
N ALA A 134 1.86 18.30 5.75
CA ALA A 134 2.01 16.91 6.18
C ALA A 134 0.64 16.27 6.49
N GLY A 135 -0.22 16.97 7.23
CA GLY A 135 -1.58 16.54 7.53
C GLY A 135 -2.44 16.35 6.29
N VAL A 136 -2.49 17.37 5.42
CA VAL A 136 -3.28 17.33 4.17
C VAL A 136 -2.77 16.24 3.23
N ALA A 137 -1.45 16.10 3.06
CA ALA A 137 -0.86 15.06 2.24
C ALA A 137 -1.17 13.66 2.78
N LYS A 138 -1.13 13.47 4.11
CA LYS A 138 -1.51 12.20 4.75
C LYS A 138 -2.98 11.89 4.53
N LEU A 139 -3.87 12.86 4.78
CA LEU A 139 -5.31 12.73 4.57
C LEU A 139 -5.63 12.36 3.11
N ALA A 140 -5.07 13.09 2.16
CA ALA A 140 -5.30 12.89 0.73
C ALA A 140 -4.76 11.54 0.25
N CYS A 141 -3.56 11.13 0.68
CA CYS A 141 -3.00 9.83 0.32
C CYS A 141 -3.82 8.67 0.88
N ASP A 142 -4.24 8.75 2.15
CA ASP A 142 -5.05 7.72 2.79
C ASP A 142 -6.45 7.63 2.15
N ALA A 143 -7.08 8.79 1.85
CA ALA A 143 -8.36 8.87 1.16
C ALA A 143 -8.30 8.30 -0.27
N ALA A 144 -7.18 8.53 -0.97
CA ALA A 144 -6.94 8.00 -2.31
C ALA A 144 -6.41 6.55 -2.30
N ARG A 145 -6.26 5.93 -1.13
CA ARG A 145 -5.64 4.60 -0.93
C ARG A 145 -4.26 4.47 -1.59
N LEU A 146 -3.52 5.58 -1.62
CA LEU A 146 -2.16 5.65 -2.12
C LEU A 146 -1.22 5.17 -1.00
N SER A 147 -0.81 3.91 -1.09
CA SER A 147 0.17 3.33 -0.18
C SER A 147 1.60 3.74 -0.55
N GLY A 148 2.48 3.85 0.45
CA GLY A 148 3.92 4.08 0.27
C GLY A 148 4.45 5.39 0.87
N LEU A 149 5.58 5.87 0.36
CA LEU A 149 6.24 7.10 0.85
C LEU A 149 5.56 8.40 0.39
N GLY A 150 4.41 8.32 -0.28
CA GLY A 150 3.82 9.44 -1.02
C GLY A 150 3.62 10.73 -0.22
N ALA A 151 2.97 10.64 0.95
CA ALA A 151 2.76 11.81 1.80
C ALA A 151 4.07 12.45 2.30
N VAL A 152 5.11 11.62 2.54
CA VAL A 152 6.43 12.09 2.97
C VAL A 152 7.16 12.78 1.83
N LEU A 153 7.02 12.30 0.59
CA LEU A 153 7.62 12.93 -0.59
C LEU A 153 6.97 14.28 -0.91
N LEU A 154 5.65 14.41 -0.76
CA LEU A 154 4.96 15.71 -0.89
C LEU A 154 5.47 16.72 0.15
N LEU A 155 5.56 16.29 1.41
CA LEU A 155 6.13 17.10 2.47
C LEU A 155 7.59 17.46 2.19
N PHE A 156 8.40 16.50 1.71
CA PHE A 156 9.79 16.72 1.36
C PHE A 156 9.93 17.79 0.26
N SER A 157 9.16 17.68 -0.82
CA SER A 157 9.16 18.66 -1.91
C SER A 157 8.74 20.06 -1.44
N PHE A 158 7.70 20.16 -0.61
CA PHE A 158 7.33 21.44 0.00
C PHE A 158 8.43 21.98 0.91
N ALA A 159 8.99 21.14 1.78
CA ALA A 159 9.98 21.56 2.77
C ALA A 159 11.29 22.05 2.14
N VAL A 160 11.78 21.38 1.09
CA VAL A 160 12.98 21.83 0.36
C VAL A 160 12.74 23.19 -0.29
N ALA A 161 11.59 23.40 -0.93
CA ALA A 161 11.24 24.68 -1.54
C ALA A 161 11.02 25.79 -0.48
N ALA A 162 10.32 25.48 0.61
CA ALA A 162 9.98 26.42 1.68
C ALA A 162 11.18 26.85 2.55
N ASN A 163 12.29 26.11 2.52
CA ASN A 163 13.52 26.44 3.25
C ASN A 163 14.65 26.92 2.32
N GLY A 164 14.34 27.14 1.03
CA GLY A 164 15.24 27.78 0.07
C GLY A 164 15.38 29.29 0.31
N SER A 165 16.09 29.97 -0.58
CA SER A 165 16.09 31.44 -0.68
C SER A 165 15.80 31.90 -2.11
N PRO A 166 14.61 31.62 -2.64
CA PRO A 166 14.20 32.15 -3.94
C PRO A 166 13.99 33.65 -3.88
N ALA A 167 14.41 34.38 -4.91
CA ALA A 167 13.86 35.69 -5.19
C ALA A 167 12.41 35.53 -5.71
N PRO A 168 11.55 36.56 -5.61
CA PRO A 168 10.20 36.50 -6.18
C PRO A 168 10.17 36.11 -7.68
N ALA A 169 11.21 36.47 -8.43
CA ALA A 169 11.39 36.11 -9.83
C ALA A 169 11.67 34.61 -10.05
N ASP A 170 12.19 33.90 -9.06
CA ASP A 170 12.56 32.48 -9.16
C ASP A 170 11.38 31.53 -8.90
N ILE A 171 10.29 32.03 -8.30
CA ILE A 171 9.12 31.21 -7.95
C ILE A 171 8.54 30.52 -9.19
N LEU A 172 8.34 31.27 -10.27
CA LEU A 172 7.76 30.74 -11.51
C LEU A 172 8.71 29.74 -12.21
N PRO A 173 10.01 30.04 -12.41
CA PRO A 173 10.98 29.06 -12.90
C PRO A 173 11.04 27.77 -12.08
N GLN A 174 11.12 27.85 -10.75
CA GLN A 174 11.18 26.67 -9.88
C GLN A 174 9.91 25.82 -9.98
N THR A 175 8.74 26.47 -10.02
CA THR A 175 7.46 25.80 -10.21
C THR A 175 7.39 25.13 -11.59
N ALA A 176 7.86 25.80 -12.65
CA ALA A 176 7.89 25.26 -14.01
C ALA A 176 8.84 24.06 -14.12
N LEU A 177 9.97 24.09 -13.42
CA LEU A 177 10.90 22.96 -13.35
C LEU A 177 10.29 21.76 -12.62
N ALA A 178 9.60 21.98 -11.50
CA ALA A 178 8.86 20.92 -10.84
C ALA A 178 7.75 20.35 -11.74
N ALA A 179 7.02 21.21 -12.45
CA ALA A 179 5.99 20.80 -13.41
C ALA A 179 6.58 19.95 -14.55
N SER A 180 7.76 20.31 -15.07
CA SER A 180 8.41 19.55 -16.15
C SER A 180 8.85 18.17 -15.67
N GLY A 181 9.46 18.07 -14.47
CA GLY A 181 9.81 16.80 -13.86
C GLY A 181 8.59 15.92 -13.61
N ALA A 182 7.50 16.50 -13.10
CA ALA A 182 6.24 15.80 -12.88
C ALA A 182 5.56 15.38 -14.20
N ALA A 183 5.65 16.18 -15.26
CA ALA A 183 5.13 15.86 -16.58
C ALA A 183 5.89 14.69 -17.22
N VAL A 184 7.23 14.70 -17.18
CA VAL A 184 8.06 13.59 -17.67
C VAL A 184 7.75 12.31 -16.88
N ALA A 185 7.64 12.41 -15.56
CA ALA A 185 7.22 11.31 -14.68
C ALA A 185 5.86 10.73 -15.08
N TRP A 186 4.87 11.59 -15.34
CA TRP A 186 3.54 11.19 -15.76
C TRP A 186 3.56 10.47 -17.13
N VAL A 187 4.24 11.04 -18.12
CA VAL A 187 4.39 10.44 -19.46
C VAL A 187 5.04 9.07 -19.38
N LEU A 188 6.16 8.93 -18.66
CA LEU A 188 6.87 7.65 -18.50
C LEU A 188 6.07 6.63 -17.70
N ALA A 189 5.26 7.07 -16.73
CA ALA A 189 4.41 6.18 -15.95
C ALA A 189 3.27 5.60 -16.79
N VAL A 190 2.71 6.39 -17.71
CA VAL A 190 1.58 6.00 -18.58
C VAL A 190 2.06 5.33 -19.88
N SER A 191 3.28 5.58 -20.35
CA SER A 191 3.84 5.02 -21.60
C SER A 191 3.81 3.50 -21.70
N GLY A 192 3.83 2.81 -20.55
CA GLY A 192 3.67 1.35 -20.48
C GLY A 192 2.37 0.82 -21.09
N TRP A 193 1.35 1.67 -21.21
CA TRP A 193 0.08 1.37 -21.85
C TRP A 193 0.25 1.01 -23.34
N PHE A 194 1.14 1.70 -24.06
CA PHE A 194 1.40 1.43 -25.49
C PHE A 194 2.10 0.08 -25.74
N VAL A 195 2.82 -0.44 -24.74
CA VAL A 195 3.57 -1.69 -24.86
C VAL A 195 2.72 -2.87 -24.35
N HIS A 196 2.13 -2.73 -23.16
CA HIS A 196 1.34 -3.77 -22.50
C HIS A 196 0.18 -3.13 -21.71
N PRO A 197 -0.99 -2.91 -22.34
CA PRO A 197 -2.12 -2.23 -21.71
C PRO A 197 -2.68 -3.00 -20.50
N ASP A 198 -2.62 -4.33 -20.52
CA ASP A 198 -3.21 -5.18 -19.48
C ASP A 198 -2.22 -5.59 -18.37
N ARG A 199 -1.02 -4.98 -18.32
CA ARG A 199 0.05 -5.43 -17.42
C ARG A 199 -0.33 -5.35 -15.93
N PRO A 200 -0.93 -4.25 -15.42
CA PRO A 200 -1.38 -4.20 -14.02
C PRO A 200 -2.36 -5.33 -13.68
N GLN A 201 -3.33 -5.57 -14.57
CA GLN A 201 -4.34 -6.61 -14.44
C GLN A 201 -3.69 -8.00 -14.41
N ARG A 202 -2.75 -8.28 -15.34
CA ARG A 202 -2.01 -9.55 -15.39
C ARG A 202 -1.22 -9.83 -14.12
N LEU A 203 -0.59 -8.81 -13.53
CA LEU A 203 0.17 -8.96 -12.29
C LEU A 203 -0.74 -9.21 -11.07
N ALA A 204 -1.91 -8.57 -11.02
CA ALA A 204 -2.91 -8.81 -9.97
C ALA A 204 -3.46 -10.23 -10.03
N VAL A 205 -3.83 -10.72 -11.23
CA VAL A 205 -4.26 -12.11 -11.43
C VAL A 205 -3.13 -13.09 -11.10
N ALA A 206 -1.91 -12.80 -11.52
CA ALA A 206 -0.76 -13.64 -11.18
C ALA A 206 -0.51 -13.72 -9.66
N ALA A 207 -0.76 -12.64 -8.92
CA ALA A 207 -0.69 -12.67 -7.45
C ALA A 207 -1.77 -13.57 -6.84
N ALA A 208 -3.02 -13.47 -7.29
CA ALA A 208 -4.10 -14.35 -6.86
C ALA A 208 -3.78 -15.84 -7.12
N LEU A 209 -3.27 -16.18 -8.31
CA LEU A 209 -2.91 -17.56 -8.64
C LEU A 209 -1.72 -18.10 -7.83
N ARG A 210 -0.78 -17.23 -7.39
CA ARG A 210 0.34 -17.63 -6.52
C ARG A 210 -0.13 -18.00 -5.12
N GLU A 211 -0.92 -17.13 -4.50
CA GLU A 211 -1.47 -17.39 -3.16
C GLU A 211 -2.37 -18.63 -3.16
N LEU A 212 -3.13 -18.85 -4.23
CA LEU A 212 -3.93 -20.05 -4.41
C LEU A 212 -3.05 -21.30 -4.55
N ALA A 213 -1.95 -21.24 -5.31
CA ALA A 213 -1.02 -22.36 -5.41
C ALA A 213 -0.36 -22.70 -4.05
N GLU A 214 -0.02 -21.67 -3.26
CA GLU A 214 0.47 -21.87 -1.89
C GLU A 214 -0.58 -22.50 -0.98
N LEU A 215 -1.85 -22.09 -1.09
CA LEU A 215 -2.96 -22.70 -0.36
C LEU A 215 -3.06 -24.21 -0.64
N TRP A 216 -2.99 -24.61 -1.91
CA TRP A 216 -3.07 -26.01 -2.32
C TRP A 216 -1.85 -26.86 -1.99
N GLU A 217 -0.69 -26.24 -1.77
CA GLU A 217 0.48 -26.95 -1.24
C GLU A 217 0.42 -27.09 0.29
N ALA A 218 -0.24 -26.14 0.96
CA ALA A 218 -0.39 -26.11 2.41
C ALA A 218 -1.51 -27.01 2.95
N THR A 219 -2.45 -27.48 2.12
CA THR A 219 -3.57 -28.35 2.53
C THR A 219 -3.14 -29.69 3.17
N GLY A 220 -1.85 -30.08 3.06
CA GLY A 220 -1.27 -31.23 3.77
C GLY A 220 -0.74 -30.96 5.19
N ALA A 221 -0.66 -29.69 5.64
CA ALA A 221 -0.10 -29.32 6.95
C ALA A 221 -1.18 -28.72 7.88
N ALA A 222 -1.43 -29.36 9.02
CA ALA A 222 -2.55 -29.03 9.92
C ALA A 222 -2.45 -27.66 10.62
N ASP A 223 -1.25 -27.06 10.71
CA ASP A 223 -1.02 -25.77 11.38
C ASP A 223 -0.76 -24.66 10.33
N GLY A 224 -1.74 -23.79 10.10
CA GLY A 224 -1.56 -22.55 9.30
C GLY A 224 -2.53 -22.32 8.14
N SER A 225 -3.49 -23.22 7.90
CA SER A 225 -4.44 -23.16 6.77
C SER A 225 -5.27 -21.86 6.73
N GLY A 226 -5.68 -21.32 7.87
CA GLY A 226 -6.49 -20.09 7.94
C GLY A 226 -5.77 -18.86 7.38
N LEU A 227 -4.49 -18.68 7.70
CA LEU A 227 -3.71 -17.53 7.25
C LEU A 227 -3.41 -17.58 5.76
N VAL A 228 -3.12 -18.76 5.22
CA VAL A 228 -2.91 -18.95 3.77
C VAL A 228 -4.23 -18.77 3.00
N ARG A 229 -5.35 -19.28 3.54
CA ARG A 229 -6.69 -19.07 2.97
C ARG A 229 -7.07 -17.59 2.95
N HIS A 230 -6.82 -16.86 4.04
CA HIS A 230 -7.05 -15.42 4.11
C HIS A 230 -6.27 -14.66 3.02
N ARG A 231 -4.96 -14.93 2.87
CA ARG A 231 -4.14 -14.29 1.83
C ARG A 231 -4.67 -14.58 0.43
N ALA A 232 -5.07 -15.83 0.16
CA ALA A 232 -5.64 -16.20 -1.12
C ALA A 232 -6.96 -15.47 -1.40
N ILE A 233 -7.86 -15.34 -0.42
CA ILE A 233 -9.12 -14.59 -0.56
C ILE A 233 -8.83 -13.12 -0.84
N ALA A 234 -7.96 -12.49 -0.04
CA ALA A 234 -7.58 -11.09 -0.20
C ALA A 234 -6.97 -10.83 -1.59
N ALA A 235 -6.10 -11.72 -2.08
CA ALA A 235 -5.48 -11.60 -3.39
C ALA A 235 -6.49 -11.75 -4.55
N VAL A 236 -7.44 -12.69 -4.45
CA VAL A 236 -8.50 -12.87 -5.46
C VAL A 236 -9.44 -11.65 -5.49
N LEU A 237 -9.88 -11.16 -4.32
CA LEU A 237 -10.70 -9.94 -4.24
C LEU A 237 -9.93 -8.73 -4.80
N GLN A 238 -8.62 -8.63 -4.54
CA GLN A 238 -7.78 -7.58 -5.10
C GLN A 238 -7.67 -7.68 -6.64
N ALA A 239 -7.62 -8.88 -7.20
CA ALA A 239 -7.66 -9.08 -8.65
C ALA A 239 -8.99 -8.60 -9.25
N TYR A 240 -10.13 -8.92 -8.63
CA TYR A 240 -11.44 -8.41 -9.02
C TYR A 240 -11.51 -6.87 -8.99
N ARG A 241 -11.04 -6.26 -7.90
CA ARG A 241 -10.93 -4.79 -7.78
C ARG A 241 -10.08 -4.18 -8.90
N THR A 242 -8.96 -4.80 -9.23
CA THR A 242 -8.05 -4.31 -10.28
C THR A 242 -8.66 -4.44 -11.68
N LEU A 243 -9.45 -5.49 -11.90
CA LEU A 243 -10.17 -5.72 -13.15
C LEU A 243 -11.43 -4.86 -13.28
N GLY A 244 -11.94 -4.31 -12.18
CA GLY A 244 -13.22 -3.59 -12.15
C GLY A 244 -14.41 -4.51 -12.42
N VAL A 245 -14.29 -5.79 -12.07
CA VAL A 245 -15.33 -6.82 -12.27
C VAL A 245 -15.65 -7.49 -10.94
N ILE A 246 -16.86 -8.02 -10.83
CA ILE A 246 -17.38 -8.68 -9.63
C ILE A 246 -17.18 -10.19 -9.78
N PRO A 247 -17.00 -10.95 -8.67
CA PRO A 247 -17.09 -12.39 -8.69
C PRO A 247 -18.34 -12.93 -9.42
N PRO A 248 -18.23 -14.05 -10.15
CA PRO A 248 -19.27 -14.52 -11.05
C PRO A 248 -20.47 -15.09 -10.29
N THR A 249 -21.67 -14.77 -10.76
CA THR A 249 -22.90 -15.51 -10.40
C THR A 249 -22.94 -16.83 -11.19
N ALA A 250 -23.63 -17.86 -10.68
CA ALA A 250 -23.65 -19.21 -11.29
C ALA A 250 -24.08 -19.20 -12.78
N ALA A 251 -24.91 -18.23 -13.17
CA ALA A 251 -25.50 -18.13 -14.50
C ALA A 251 -24.58 -17.47 -15.55
N GLU A 252 -23.35 -17.07 -15.21
CA GLU A 252 -22.52 -16.20 -16.06
C GLU A 252 -21.23 -16.82 -16.60
N TRP A 253 -21.02 -18.11 -16.33
CA TRP A 253 -19.76 -18.79 -16.61
C TRP A 253 -19.43 -18.91 -18.11
N GLY A 254 -20.38 -18.61 -19.00
CA GLY A 254 -20.26 -18.81 -20.46
C GLY A 254 -19.91 -17.58 -21.32
N GLY A 255 -19.82 -16.36 -20.77
CA GLY A 255 -19.73 -15.14 -21.61
C GLY A 255 -18.90 -13.97 -21.09
N ARG A 256 -18.33 -14.05 -19.88
CA ARG A 256 -17.59 -12.93 -19.28
C ARG A 256 -16.12 -12.86 -19.74
N GLY A 257 -15.84 -11.89 -20.60
CA GLY A 257 -14.56 -11.14 -20.64
C GLY A 257 -13.28 -11.86 -21.09
N GLY A 258 -12.17 -11.11 -21.06
CA GLY A 258 -10.83 -11.56 -21.49
C GLY A 258 -10.16 -12.55 -20.53
N THR A 259 -9.01 -13.11 -20.93
CA THR A 259 -8.30 -14.19 -20.18
C THR A 259 -8.09 -13.91 -18.69
N CYS A 260 -7.82 -12.66 -18.30
CA CYS A 260 -7.63 -12.29 -16.90
C CYS A 260 -8.91 -12.45 -16.06
N VAL A 261 -10.08 -12.15 -16.62
CA VAL A 261 -11.39 -12.34 -15.94
C VAL A 261 -11.62 -13.82 -15.72
N ARG A 262 -11.48 -14.63 -16.77
CA ARG A 262 -11.65 -16.09 -16.70
C ARG A 262 -10.71 -16.76 -15.68
N LEU A 263 -9.46 -16.31 -15.60
CA LEU A 263 -8.50 -16.82 -14.61
C LEU A 263 -8.84 -16.40 -13.19
N THR A 264 -9.41 -15.21 -13.00
CA THR A 264 -9.85 -14.75 -11.68
C THR A 264 -11.10 -15.51 -11.24
N ASP A 265 -12.03 -15.76 -12.16
CA ASP A 265 -13.22 -16.59 -11.94
C ASP A 265 -12.86 -18.03 -11.61
N LEU A 266 -11.86 -18.59 -12.29
CA LEU A 266 -11.27 -19.88 -11.93
C LEU A 266 -10.62 -19.86 -10.54
N ALA A 267 -9.87 -18.80 -10.22
CA ALA A 267 -9.23 -18.68 -8.91
C ALA A 267 -10.28 -18.60 -7.78
N TRP A 268 -11.36 -17.84 -8.00
CA TRP A 268 -12.49 -17.75 -7.08
C TRP A 268 -13.17 -19.11 -6.90
N SER A 269 -13.47 -19.82 -8.00
CA SER A 269 -14.13 -21.13 -7.93
C SER A 269 -13.26 -22.18 -7.23
N LEU A 270 -11.95 -22.21 -7.52
CA LEU A 270 -11.01 -23.10 -6.85
C LEU A 270 -10.85 -22.78 -5.37
N LEU A 271 -10.75 -21.50 -5.02
CA LEU A 271 -10.62 -21.06 -3.63
C LEU A 271 -11.83 -21.48 -2.80
N ILE A 272 -13.01 -21.29 -3.37
CA ILE A 272 -14.29 -21.60 -2.75
C ILE A 272 -14.55 -23.11 -2.72
N GLY A 273 -14.21 -23.81 -3.80
CA GLY A 273 -14.31 -25.27 -3.90
C GLY A 273 -13.30 -26.02 -3.05
N SER A 274 -12.23 -25.36 -2.60
CA SER A 274 -11.10 -25.99 -1.90
C SER A 274 -11.44 -26.78 -0.64
N ALA A 275 -12.59 -26.48 -0.04
CA ALA A 275 -13.03 -27.11 1.18
C ALA A 275 -14.17 -28.12 1.00
N SER A 276 -14.75 -28.21 -0.20
CA SER A 276 -15.82 -29.16 -0.50
C SER A 276 -15.26 -30.47 -1.01
N ARG A 277 -14.28 -30.41 -1.93
CA ARG A 277 -13.54 -31.56 -2.47
C ARG A 277 -12.12 -31.11 -2.81
N PRO A 278 -11.08 -31.56 -2.08
CA PRO A 278 -9.72 -31.35 -2.54
C PRO A 278 -9.54 -32.05 -3.90
N PRO A 279 -8.84 -31.45 -4.87
CA PRO A 279 -8.57 -32.07 -6.16
C PRO A 279 -7.76 -33.35 -5.93
N ASP A 280 -7.95 -34.33 -6.81
CA ASP A 280 -7.26 -35.63 -6.71
C ASP A 280 -5.72 -35.47 -6.72
N GLU A 281 -5.19 -34.43 -7.38
CA GLU A 281 -3.76 -34.09 -7.40
C GLU A 281 -3.50 -32.59 -7.09
N PRO A 282 -3.46 -32.17 -5.81
CA PRO A 282 -3.33 -30.76 -5.42
C PRO A 282 -1.99 -30.14 -5.80
N THR A 283 -0.91 -30.93 -5.76
CA THR A 283 0.43 -30.53 -6.20
C THR A 283 0.51 -30.39 -7.73
N GLY A 284 -0.25 -31.18 -8.47
CA GLY A 284 -0.43 -31.04 -9.92
C GLY A 284 -1.06 -29.70 -10.26
N LEU A 285 -2.19 -29.36 -9.64
CA LEU A 285 -2.87 -28.08 -9.84
C LEU A 285 -1.98 -26.88 -9.47
N ALA A 286 -1.28 -26.93 -8.34
CA ALA A 286 -0.34 -25.88 -7.92
C ALA A 286 0.77 -25.64 -8.96
N ARG A 287 1.32 -26.70 -9.57
CA ARG A 287 2.30 -26.59 -10.67
C ARG A 287 1.71 -25.89 -11.90
N HIS A 288 0.48 -26.22 -12.29
CA HIS A 288 -0.21 -25.57 -13.42
C HIS A 288 -0.46 -24.08 -13.15
N LEU A 289 -0.94 -23.73 -11.95
CA LEU A 289 -1.13 -22.35 -11.51
C LEU A 289 0.19 -21.56 -11.59
N ARG A 290 1.29 -22.12 -11.08
CA ARG A 290 2.63 -21.49 -11.17
C ARG A 290 3.13 -21.34 -12.61
N ARG A 291 2.80 -22.27 -13.51
CA ARG A 291 3.11 -22.15 -14.93
C ARG A 291 2.33 -21.01 -15.59
N GLN A 292 1.05 -20.87 -15.27
CA GLN A 292 0.21 -19.75 -15.73
C GLN A 292 0.73 -18.40 -15.23
N VAL A 293 1.16 -18.33 -13.97
CA VAL A 293 1.81 -17.15 -13.38
C VAL A 293 3.03 -16.72 -14.21
N ARG A 294 3.90 -17.65 -14.60
CA ARG A 294 5.08 -17.34 -15.44
C ARG A 294 4.67 -16.75 -16.79
N LEU A 295 3.58 -17.23 -17.39
CA LEU A 295 3.03 -16.68 -18.64
C LEU A 295 2.46 -15.27 -18.44
N LEU A 296 1.72 -15.05 -17.35
CA LEU A 296 1.14 -13.74 -17.02
C LEU A 296 2.21 -12.68 -16.72
N VAL A 297 3.31 -13.05 -16.07
CA VAL A 297 4.42 -12.14 -15.74
C VAL A 297 5.33 -11.88 -16.95
N SER A 298 5.43 -12.84 -17.88
CA SER A 298 6.29 -12.74 -19.07
C SER A 298 5.89 -11.60 -20.00
N ARG A 299 6.87 -10.77 -20.39
CA ARG A 299 6.66 -9.69 -21.37
C ARG A 299 6.63 -10.15 -22.83
N ARG A 300 6.94 -11.42 -23.09
CA ARG A 300 7.08 -11.93 -24.47
C ARG A 300 5.75 -11.95 -25.23
N HIS A 301 4.62 -12.07 -24.54
CA HIS A 301 3.30 -12.19 -25.16
C HIS A 301 2.46 -10.94 -24.88
N ARG A 302 1.93 -10.30 -25.94
CA ARG A 302 0.99 -9.17 -25.84
C ARG A 302 -0.36 -9.62 -25.27
N VAL A 303 -0.87 -10.76 -25.73
CA VAL A 303 -2.14 -11.33 -25.25
C VAL A 303 -1.84 -12.51 -24.31
N PRO A 304 -2.36 -12.52 -23.07
CA PRO A 304 -2.20 -13.66 -22.18
C PRO A 304 -2.96 -14.88 -22.72
N GLN A 305 -2.21 -15.96 -22.96
CA GLN A 305 -2.79 -17.26 -23.32
C GLN A 305 -3.24 -17.99 -22.06
N LEU A 306 -4.39 -18.65 -22.14
CA LEU A 306 -4.89 -19.55 -21.11
C LEU A 306 -4.29 -20.94 -21.37
N LEU A 307 -3.62 -21.53 -20.38
CA LEU A 307 -3.21 -22.92 -20.45
C LEU A 307 -4.45 -23.82 -20.64
N PRO A 308 -4.44 -24.76 -21.61
CA PRO A 308 -5.56 -25.69 -21.82
C PRO A 308 -5.95 -26.46 -20.56
N GLU A 309 -4.98 -26.80 -19.72
CA GLU A 309 -5.13 -27.52 -18.46
C GLU A 309 -5.84 -26.69 -17.36
N LEU A 310 -5.88 -25.37 -17.53
CA LEU A 310 -6.60 -24.43 -16.66
C LEU A 310 -7.84 -23.86 -17.35
N SER A 311 -8.24 -24.43 -18.49
CA SER A 311 -9.53 -24.09 -19.09
C SER A 311 -10.64 -24.56 -18.15
N PHE A 312 -11.63 -23.71 -17.88
CA PHE A 312 -12.72 -24.01 -16.95
C PHE A 312 -13.37 -25.39 -17.20
N PRO A 313 -13.63 -25.82 -18.46
CA PRO A 313 -14.17 -27.16 -18.73
C PRO A 313 -13.24 -28.28 -18.25
N SER A 314 -11.92 -28.12 -18.41
CA SER A 314 -10.93 -29.12 -17.99
C SER A 314 -10.78 -29.22 -16.47
N VAL A 315 -10.86 -28.10 -15.75
CA VAL A 315 -10.75 -28.08 -14.28
C VAL A 315 -12.02 -28.62 -13.63
N VAL A 316 -13.20 -28.30 -14.17
CA VAL A 316 -14.48 -28.88 -13.73
C VAL A 316 -14.49 -30.40 -13.94
N ALA A 317 -13.97 -30.87 -15.08
CA ALA A 317 -13.82 -32.30 -15.37
C ALA A 317 -12.82 -33.00 -14.43
N GLN A 318 -11.68 -32.38 -14.14
CA GLN A 318 -10.66 -32.91 -13.21
C GLN A 318 -11.09 -32.87 -11.74
N ALA A 319 -11.90 -31.88 -11.34
CA ALA A 319 -12.37 -31.75 -9.96
C ALA A 319 -13.60 -32.63 -9.65
N GLY A 320 -14.05 -33.47 -10.59
CA GLY A 320 -15.27 -34.27 -10.43
C GLY A 320 -16.51 -33.42 -10.14
N MET A 321 -16.53 -32.15 -10.57
CA MET A 321 -17.67 -31.24 -10.45
C MET A 321 -18.70 -31.56 -11.54
N VAL A 322 -19.21 -32.80 -11.54
CA VAL A 322 -20.31 -33.19 -12.42
C VAL A 322 -21.60 -32.56 -11.88
N SER A 323 -22.35 -31.93 -12.79
CA SER A 323 -23.71 -31.40 -12.66
C SER A 323 -23.87 -29.96 -12.16
N VAL A 324 -23.62 -28.95 -13.01
CA VAL A 324 -24.55 -27.80 -13.21
C VAL A 324 -24.43 -27.27 -14.66
N VAL A 325 -24.65 -28.12 -15.66
CA VAL A 325 -24.84 -27.67 -17.06
C VAL A 325 -26.29 -27.97 -17.53
N GLY A 326 -27.14 -28.51 -16.66
CA GLY A 326 -28.51 -28.94 -16.99
C GLY A 326 -29.64 -28.21 -16.29
N SER A 327 -29.37 -27.22 -15.43
CA SER A 327 -30.45 -26.42 -14.83
C SER A 327 -30.84 -25.32 -15.79
N GLU A 328 -32.06 -25.36 -16.35
CA GLU A 328 -32.62 -24.21 -17.06
C GLU A 328 -32.44 -22.95 -16.19
N PRO A 329 -31.90 -21.85 -16.74
CA PRO A 329 -31.74 -20.63 -15.97
C PRO A 329 -33.11 -20.17 -15.50
N VAL A 330 -33.35 -20.22 -14.18
CA VAL A 330 -34.53 -19.59 -13.58
C VAL A 330 -34.57 -18.14 -14.08
N PRO A 331 -35.67 -17.69 -14.71
CA PRO A 331 -35.74 -16.36 -15.30
C PRO A 331 -35.75 -15.33 -14.16
N VAL A 332 -34.57 -14.85 -13.79
CA VAL A 332 -34.40 -13.69 -12.94
C VAL A 332 -34.50 -12.46 -13.84
N ASP A 333 -35.37 -11.52 -13.48
CA ASP A 333 -35.56 -10.29 -14.24
C ASP A 333 -34.21 -9.53 -14.40
N PRO A 334 -33.81 -9.21 -15.65
CA PRO A 334 -32.54 -8.54 -15.94
C PRO A 334 -32.37 -7.19 -15.23
N ALA A 335 -33.46 -6.52 -14.83
CA ALA A 335 -33.39 -5.26 -14.08
C ALA A 335 -32.99 -5.47 -12.60
N THR A 336 -33.60 -6.44 -11.92
CA THR A 336 -33.25 -6.82 -10.53
C THR A 336 -31.83 -7.36 -10.46
N ARG A 337 -31.43 -8.13 -11.48
CA ARG A 337 -30.07 -8.65 -11.65
C ARG A 337 -29.04 -7.53 -11.83
N ARG A 338 -29.30 -6.56 -12.73
CA ARG A 338 -28.43 -5.39 -12.91
C ARG A 338 -28.34 -4.54 -11.65
N ALA A 339 -29.42 -4.35 -10.90
CA ALA A 339 -29.39 -3.59 -9.65
C ALA A 339 -28.54 -4.29 -8.58
N ALA A 340 -28.61 -5.61 -8.50
CA ALA A 340 -27.82 -6.41 -7.56
C ALA A 340 -26.33 -6.45 -7.97
N GLU A 341 -26.04 -6.51 -9.27
CA GLU A 341 -24.70 -6.37 -9.85
C GLU A 341 -24.13 -4.97 -9.64
N LEU A 342 -24.91 -3.91 -9.84
CA LEU A 342 -24.47 -2.52 -9.60
C LEU A 342 -24.16 -2.30 -8.12
N ARG A 343 -25.00 -2.80 -7.19
CA ARG A 343 -24.73 -2.76 -5.75
C ARG A 343 -23.46 -3.56 -5.39
N ALA A 344 -23.31 -4.78 -5.90
CA ALA A 344 -22.11 -5.59 -5.65
C ALA A 344 -20.83 -4.98 -6.29
N ALA A 345 -20.95 -4.31 -7.44
CA ALA A 345 -19.88 -3.51 -8.05
C ALA A 345 -19.53 -2.32 -7.18
N GLU A 346 -20.51 -1.53 -6.71
CA GLU A 346 -20.29 -0.38 -5.82
C GLU A 346 -19.57 -0.79 -4.53
N LEU A 347 -19.87 -1.99 -4.03
CA LEU A 347 -19.30 -2.56 -2.81
C LEU A 347 -17.88 -3.11 -3.00
N VAL A 348 -17.61 -3.85 -4.08
CA VAL A 348 -16.26 -4.36 -4.41
C VAL A 348 -15.33 -3.22 -4.85
N THR A 349 -15.84 -2.25 -5.61
CA THR A 349 -15.07 -1.08 -6.07
C THR A 349 -14.92 0.00 -5.00
N GLY A 350 -15.60 -0.11 -3.86
CA GLY A 350 -15.45 0.77 -2.71
C GLY A 350 -15.89 2.22 -2.97
N GLN A 351 -16.92 2.43 -3.79
CA GLN A 351 -17.46 3.78 -3.98
C GLN A 351 -18.45 4.16 -2.86
N ARG A 352 -17.90 4.93 -1.90
CA ARG A 352 -18.48 6.03 -1.10
C ARG A 352 -19.94 5.88 -0.63
N HIS A 353 -20.09 5.65 0.68
CA HIS A 353 -21.10 6.37 1.47
C HIS A 353 -20.41 7.14 2.60
N GLY A 354 -20.46 8.46 2.50
CA GLY A 354 -19.91 9.41 3.48
C GLY A 354 -20.73 9.44 4.76
N GLY A 355 -20.61 8.40 5.57
CA GLY A 355 -21.01 8.46 6.97
C GLY A 355 -19.99 9.27 7.80
N PRO A 356 -20.40 10.01 8.84
CA PRO A 356 -19.51 10.80 9.70
C PRO A 356 -18.35 9.97 10.30
N GLY A 357 -18.52 8.65 10.45
CA GLY A 357 -17.46 7.74 10.87
C GLY A 357 -16.27 7.64 9.90
N HIS A 358 -16.46 7.76 8.58
CA HIS A 358 -15.37 7.67 7.59
C HIS A 358 -14.41 8.87 7.64
N ALA A 359 -14.93 10.07 7.93
CA ALA A 359 -14.12 11.26 8.08
C ALA A 359 -13.22 11.17 9.31
N SER A 360 -13.74 10.68 10.44
CA SER A 360 -12.96 10.52 11.67
C SER A 360 -11.77 9.56 11.51
N VAL A 361 -11.94 8.47 10.74
CA VAL A 361 -10.88 7.47 10.48
C VAL A 361 -9.71 8.05 9.69
N LEU A 362 -9.96 9.03 8.82
CA LEU A 362 -8.93 9.67 8.00
C LEU A 362 -8.34 10.93 8.68
N LEU A 363 -9.16 11.65 9.46
CA LEU A 363 -8.77 12.91 10.10
C LEU A 363 -7.76 12.70 11.23
N VAL A 364 -7.86 11.61 11.98
CA VAL A 364 -6.98 11.34 13.11
C VAL A 364 -5.52 11.08 12.71
N PRO A 365 -5.21 10.19 11.74
CA PRO A 365 -3.85 10.05 11.23
C PRO A 365 -3.29 11.36 10.67
N ALA A 366 -4.14 12.16 10.03
CA ALA A 366 -3.76 13.48 9.54
C ALA A 366 -3.43 14.45 10.70
N LEU A 367 -4.27 14.52 11.74
CA LEU A 367 -4.02 15.35 12.92
C LEU A 367 -2.74 14.94 13.63
N ARG A 368 -2.52 13.64 13.81
CA ARG A 368 -1.28 13.10 14.39
C ARG A 368 -0.06 13.47 13.56
N MET A 369 -0.20 13.47 12.23
CA MET A 369 0.84 13.94 11.32
C MET A 369 1.11 15.44 11.52
N VAL A 370 0.09 16.29 11.60
CA VAL A 370 0.24 17.73 11.89
C VAL A 370 0.96 17.95 13.22
N LEU A 371 0.47 17.33 14.30
CA LEU A 371 1.02 17.52 15.63
C LEU A 371 2.47 17.04 15.71
N GLY A 372 2.77 15.84 15.22
CA GLY A 372 4.13 15.29 15.30
C GLY A 372 5.14 16.04 14.44
N THR A 373 4.77 16.45 13.23
CA THR A 373 5.66 17.23 12.35
C THR A 373 5.83 18.67 12.83
N GLY A 374 4.76 19.29 13.33
CA GLY A 374 4.77 20.63 13.91
C GLY A 374 5.59 20.69 15.20
N LEU A 375 5.41 19.75 16.12
CA LEU A 375 6.23 19.65 17.33
C LEU A 375 7.70 19.38 16.98
N ALA A 376 7.99 18.45 16.06
CA ALA A 376 9.36 18.16 15.66
C ALA A 376 10.06 19.35 15.00
N GLY A 377 9.40 20.03 14.06
CA GLY A 377 9.92 21.23 13.42
C GLY A 377 10.05 22.40 14.41
N GLY A 378 9.07 22.60 15.29
CA GLY A 378 9.06 23.68 16.27
C GLY A 378 10.16 23.50 17.33
N THR A 379 10.33 22.29 17.87
CA THR A 379 11.44 21.99 18.79
C THR A 379 12.79 22.12 18.09
N ALA A 380 12.92 21.69 16.84
CA ALA A 380 14.16 21.86 16.08
C ALA A 380 14.51 23.33 15.87
N LEU A 381 13.50 24.17 15.62
CA LEU A 381 13.65 25.62 15.50
C LEU A 381 14.11 26.25 16.83
N LEU A 382 13.50 25.85 17.97
CA LEU A 382 13.89 26.34 19.30
C LEU A 382 15.33 25.93 19.68
N LEU A 383 15.77 24.75 19.22
CA LEU A 383 17.14 24.27 19.41
C LEU A 383 18.15 24.90 18.44
N GLY A 384 17.72 25.75 17.51
CA GLY A 384 18.60 26.41 16.55
C GLY A 384 19.25 25.44 15.55
N LEU A 385 18.59 24.33 15.22
CA LEU A 385 19.12 23.36 14.26
C LEU A 385 19.06 23.93 12.83
N GLY A 386 20.20 23.99 12.13
CA GLY A 386 20.33 24.63 10.81
C GLY A 386 19.37 24.09 9.75
N HIS A 387 19.07 22.78 9.79
CA HIS A 387 18.12 22.12 8.89
C HIS A 387 16.92 21.55 9.65
N GLY A 388 16.29 22.34 10.53
CA GLY A 388 15.21 21.90 11.42
C GLY A 388 14.02 21.21 10.73
N TYR A 389 13.74 21.51 9.46
CA TYR A 389 12.71 20.84 8.66
C TYR A 389 12.94 19.32 8.49
N TRP A 390 14.18 18.84 8.63
CA TRP A 390 14.49 17.41 8.64
C TRP A 390 13.91 16.66 9.83
N ALA A 391 13.72 17.32 10.96
CA ALA A 391 13.06 16.73 12.12
C ALA A 391 11.59 16.48 11.80
N ALA A 392 10.91 17.44 11.15
CA ALA A 392 9.53 17.27 10.68
C ALA A 392 9.40 16.12 9.67
N ILE A 393 10.27 16.04 8.66
CA ILE A 393 10.24 14.93 7.68
C ILE A 393 10.50 13.58 8.36
N SER A 394 11.43 13.52 9.32
CA SER A 394 11.73 12.28 10.05
C SER A 394 10.56 11.86 10.94
N ALA A 395 9.89 12.81 11.59
CA ALA A 395 8.67 12.55 12.34
C ALA A 395 7.56 12.03 11.40
N ALA A 396 7.38 12.65 10.24
CA ALA A 396 6.39 12.22 9.25
C ALA A 396 6.64 10.78 8.76
N ALA A 397 7.90 10.42 8.52
CA ALA A 397 8.28 9.09 8.06
C ALA A 397 7.92 7.99 9.08
N VAL A 398 8.10 8.26 10.37
CA VAL A 398 7.71 7.35 11.46
C VAL A 398 6.19 7.33 11.63
N LEU A 399 5.54 8.49 11.68
CA LEU A 399 4.10 8.64 11.90
C LEU A 399 3.23 8.19 10.72
N HIS A 400 3.83 7.91 9.57
CA HIS A 400 3.11 7.32 8.45
C HIS A 400 2.53 5.93 8.77
N SER A 401 3.10 5.21 9.75
CA SER A 401 2.53 3.95 10.24
C SER A 401 1.25 4.14 11.03
N ILE A 402 0.31 3.21 10.83
CA ILE A 402 -1.02 3.24 11.44
C ILE A 402 -0.96 2.82 12.92
N ASN A 403 -0.11 1.84 13.27
CA ASN A 403 -0.08 1.24 14.62
C ASN A 403 1.21 1.57 15.35
N VAL A 404 1.17 1.54 16.69
CA VAL A 404 2.35 1.85 17.51
C VAL A 404 3.47 0.82 17.33
N ARG A 405 3.16 -0.47 17.22
CA ARG A 405 4.17 -1.50 16.94
C ARG A 405 4.86 -1.29 15.61
N THR A 406 4.10 -0.97 14.55
CA THR A 406 4.68 -0.71 13.23
C THR A 406 5.42 0.62 13.21
N ALA A 407 5.01 1.61 14.02
CA ALA A 407 5.76 2.84 14.26
C ALA A 407 7.11 2.57 14.92
N ALA A 408 7.15 1.72 15.95
CA ALA A 408 8.39 1.33 16.61
C ALA A 408 9.33 0.56 15.66
N GLN A 409 8.79 -0.38 14.88
CA GLN A 409 9.57 -1.09 13.85
C GLN A 409 10.12 -0.11 12.79
N ARG A 410 9.29 0.84 12.33
CA ARG A 410 9.75 1.88 11.41
C ARG A 410 10.77 2.81 12.04
N ALA A 411 10.65 3.15 13.32
CA ALA A 411 11.65 3.94 14.03
C ALA A 411 13.00 3.22 14.04
N VAL A 412 13.04 1.92 14.37
CA VAL A 412 14.27 1.11 14.31
C VAL A 412 14.85 1.06 12.90
N GLN A 413 14.01 0.74 11.90
CA GLN A 413 14.41 0.71 10.49
C GLN A 413 14.90 2.07 10.00
N ARG A 414 14.26 3.16 10.44
CA ARG A 414 14.63 4.53 10.12
C ARG A 414 15.98 4.86 10.75
N THR A 415 16.21 4.54 12.02
CA THR A 415 17.48 4.78 12.73
C THR A 415 18.62 4.04 12.04
N LEU A 416 18.50 2.72 11.85
CA LEU A 416 19.54 1.91 11.21
C LEU A 416 19.79 2.35 9.76
N GLY A 417 18.72 2.58 8.99
CA GLY A 417 18.82 3.05 7.61
C GLY A 417 19.44 4.44 7.51
N THR A 418 19.14 5.34 8.45
CA THR A 418 19.71 6.69 8.49
C THR A 418 21.19 6.64 8.81
N VAL A 419 21.62 5.82 9.77
CA VAL A 419 23.05 5.66 10.09
C VAL A 419 23.82 5.16 8.87
N ALA A 420 23.37 4.09 8.22
CA ALA A 420 24.02 3.58 7.01
C ALA A 420 24.01 4.60 5.87
N GLY A 421 22.89 5.30 5.69
CA GLY A 421 22.75 6.34 4.68
C GLY A 421 23.62 7.57 4.92
N LEU A 422 23.87 7.95 6.18
CA LEU A 422 24.78 9.04 6.55
C LEU A 422 26.23 8.69 6.21
N VAL A 423 26.63 7.44 6.39
CA VAL A 423 27.96 6.96 5.98
C VAL A 423 28.14 7.06 4.46
N ILE A 424 27.13 6.64 3.70
CA ILE A 424 27.13 6.76 2.23
C ILE A 424 27.20 8.24 1.82
N ALA A 425 26.37 9.09 2.41
CA ALA A 425 26.33 10.53 2.12
C ALA A 425 27.68 11.20 2.42
N LEU A 426 28.28 10.89 3.59
CA LEU A 426 29.58 11.41 3.98
C LEU A 426 30.66 10.99 2.98
N GLY A 427 30.68 9.72 2.56
CA GLY A 427 31.64 9.22 1.58
C GLY A 427 31.53 9.92 0.22
N VAL A 428 30.30 10.10 -0.28
CA VAL A 428 30.06 10.80 -1.55
C VAL A 428 30.44 12.29 -1.43
N LEU A 429 29.97 12.99 -0.40
CA LEU A 429 30.23 14.43 -0.23
C LEU A 429 31.70 14.72 0.07
N ALA A 430 32.40 13.83 0.79
CA ALA A 430 33.84 13.97 1.04
C ALA A 430 34.67 13.88 -0.24
N ALA A 431 34.20 13.15 -1.25
CA ALA A 431 34.85 13.05 -2.55
C ALA A 431 34.71 14.33 -3.41
N ARG A 432 33.85 15.28 -3.00
CA ARG A 432 33.57 16.55 -3.70
C ARG A 432 33.33 16.36 -5.21
N PRO A 433 32.34 15.53 -5.60
CA PRO A 433 32.03 15.29 -7.00
C PRO A 433 31.58 16.57 -7.70
N ASP A 434 31.91 16.69 -8.98
CA ASP A 434 31.32 17.70 -9.86
C ASP A 434 29.77 17.58 -9.86
N PRO A 435 29.01 18.69 -9.99
CA PRO A 435 27.55 18.66 -10.01
C PRO A 435 26.92 17.64 -10.98
N VAL A 436 27.52 17.38 -12.14
CA VAL A 436 27.01 16.37 -13.09
C VAL A 436 27.12 14.97 -12.49
N VAL A 437 28.26 14.66 -11.87
CA VAL A 437 28.49 13.39 -11.16
C VAL A 437 27.54 13.28 -9.97
N LEU A 438 27.31 14.37 -9.24
CA LEU A 438 26.37 14.42 -8.13
C LEU A 438 24.94 14.07 -8.58
N VAL A 439 24.45 14.65 -9.69
CA VAL A 439 23.14 14.30 -10.27
C VAL A 439 23.08 12.82 -10.70
N LEU A 440 24.15 12.28 -11.30
CA LEU A 440 24.19 10.85 -11.65
C LEU A 440 24.10 9.95 -10.43
N VAL A 441 24.78 10.30 -9.33
CA VAL A 441 24.69 9.57 -8.06
C VAL A 441 23.28 9.67 -7.48
N ILE A 442 22.66 10.85 -7.52
CA ILE A 442 21.26 11.05 -7.10
C ILE A 442 20.32 10.14 -7.91
N VAL A 443 20.47 10.10 -9.25
CA VAL A 443 19.72 9.19 -10.14
C VAL A 443 19.91 7.72 -9.78
N LEU A 444 21.13 7.31 -9.48
CA LEU A 444 21.41 5.94 -9.04
C LEU A 444 20.77 5.63 -7.68
N LEU A 445 20.86 6.54 -6.71
CA LEU A 445 20.26 6.37 -5.39
C LEU A 445 18.74 6.28 -5.48
N GLU A 446 18.10 7.06 -6.35
CA GLU A 446 16.65 6.98 -6.59
C GLU A 446 16.26 5.64 -7.23
N PHE A 447 17.03 5.16 -8.22
CA PHE A 447 16.83 3.83 -8.77
C PHE A 447 16.89 2.75 -7.67
N LEU A 448 17.91 2.80 -6.82
CA LEU A 448 18.10 1.84 -5.73
C LEU A 448 16.98 1.96 -4.69
N LEU A 449 16.61 3.19 -4.32
CA LEU A 449 15.49 3.48 -3.43
C LEU A 449 14.22 2.81 -3.94
N GLU A 450 13.83 3.08 -5.19
CA GLU A 450 12.59 2.56 -5.77
C GLU A 450 12.59 1.05 -5.98
N TYR A 451 13.76 0.48 -6.28
CA TYR A 451 13.92 -0.96 -6.41
C TYR A 451 13.76 -1.68 -5.06
N VAL A 452 14.30 -1.09 -3.99
CA VAL A 452 14.43 -1.73 -2.68
C VAL A 452 13.25 -1.41 -1.76
N VAL A 453 12.70 -0.19 -1.78
CA VAL A 453 11.64 0.25 -0.87
C VAL A 453 10.38 -0.60 -0.98
N ALA A 454 10.09 -1.11 -2.19
CA ALA A 454 8.97 -2.02 -2.42
C ALA A 454 9.19 -3.40 -1.77
N ARG A 455 10.44 -3.78 -1.52
CA ARG A 455 10.83 -5.09 -0.97
C ARG A 455 11.12 -5.05 0.52
N ASN A 456 11.66 -3.92 0.98
CA ASN A 456 12.00 -3.67 2.38
C ASN A 456 12.15 -2.16 2.64
N TYR A 457 11.30 -1.62 3.52
CA TYR A 457 11.32 -0.20 3.87
C TYR A 457 12.65 0.24 4.47
N GLY A 458 13.20 -0.49 5.45
CA GLY A 458 14.43 -0.12 6.15
C GLY A 458 15.63 -0.05 5.22
N LEU A 459 15.75 -0.99 4.28
CA LEU A 459 16.78 -0.93 3.24
C LEU A 459 16.53 0.22 2.25
N GLY A 460 15.28 0.59 1.97
CA GLY A 460 14.97 1.79 1.19
C GLY A 460 15.47 3.08 1.87
N VAL A 461 15.34 3.19 3.20
CA VAL A 461 15.80 4.36 3.97
C VAL A 461 17.31 4.60 3.84
N VAL A 462 18.09 3.53 3.65
CA VAL A 462 19.55 3.60 3.42
C VAL A 462 19.87 4.48 2.20
N PHE A 463 19.05 4.43 1.15
CA PHE A 463 19.22 5.22 -0.06
C PHE A 463 18.50 6.57 0.00
N LEU A 464 17.35 6.64 0.68
CA LEU A 464 16.60 7.89 0.86
C LEU A 464 17.40 8.95 1.62
N THR A 465 18.16 8.54 2.62
CA THR A 465 18.93 9.47 3.47
C THR A 465 20.05 10.20 2.71
N PRO A 466 20.96 9.51 1.98
CA PRO A 466 21.95 10.18 1.15
C PRO A 466 21.28 10.93 0.00
N LEU A 467 20.24 10.39 -0.63
CA LEU A 467 19.50 11.11 -1.68
C LEU A 467 19.05 12.50 -1.20
N ALA A 468 18.44 12.58 -0.02
CA ALA A 468 17.99 13.85 0.56
C ALA A 468 19.16 14.81 0.86
N LEU A 469 20.29 14.29 1.38
CA LEU A 469 21.47 15.09 1.68
C LEU A 469 22.15 15.65 0.43
N LEU A 470 22.31 14.81 -0.59
CA LEU A 470 22.89 15.22 -1.87
C LEU A 470 21.99 16.24 -2.58
N LEU A 471 20.67 16.15 -2.45
CA LEU A 471 19.75 17.18 -2.98
C LEU A 471 19.87 18.52 -2.25
N THR A 472 20.06 18.50 -0.93
CA THR A 472 20.30 19.72 -0.16
C THR A 472 21.63 20.38 -0.56
N ASP A 473 22.71 19.59 -0.67
CA ASP A 473 24.01 20.08 -1.11
C ASP A 473 23.99 20.60 -2.57
N LEU A 474 23.25 19.91 -3.45
CA LEU A 474 23.05 20.34 -4.84
C LEU A 474 22.32 21.69 -4.92
N ALA A 475 21.35 21.93 -4.02
CA ALA A 475 20.61 23.20 -3.97
C ALA A 475 21.44 24.36 -3.40
N ALA A 476 22.23 24.07 -2.35
CA ALA A 476 23.08 25.02 -1.67
C ALA A 476 24.28 24.29 -1.04
N PRO A 477 25.47 24.36 -1.66
CA PRO A 477 26.65 23.64 -1.20
C PRO A 477 26.99 23.97 0.25
N SER A 478 27.25 22.94 1.06
CA SER A 478 27.51 23.11 2.50
C SER A 478 28.55 22.10 2.99
N PRO A 479 29.31 22.40 4.06
CA PRO A 479 30.28 21.45 4.61
C PRO A 479 29.63 20.11 4.98
N ALA A 480 30.13 19.03 4.37
CA ALA A 480 29.59 17.68 4.53
C ALA A 480 29.40 17.25 6.00
N GLY A 481 30.37 17.57 6.87
CA GLY A 481 30.29 17.25 8.30
C GLY A 481 29.12 17.94 9.01
N ALA A 482 28.86 19.20 8.69
CA ALA A 482 27.74 19.96 9.26
C ALA A 482 26.40 19.39 8.79
N LEU A 483 26.26 19.10 7.49
CA LEU A 483 25.05 18.45 6.92
C LEU A 483 24.76 17.10 7.59
N VAL A 484 25.79 16.26 7.76
CA VAL A 484 25.64 14.94 8.39
C VAL A 484 25.26 15.05 9.86
N GLN A 485 25.88 15.98 10.60
CA GLN A 485 25.57 16.25 12.00
C GLN A 485 24.14 16.76 12.17
N ASP A 486 23.74 17.76 11.39
CA ASP A 486 22.38 18.30 11.40
C ASP A 486 21.35 17.21 11.09
N ARG A 487 21.67 16.32 10.15
CA ARG A 487 20.79 15.22 9.78
C ARG A 487 20.67 14.19 10.88
N ALA A 488 21.77 13.86 11.56
CA ALA A 488 21.76 12.94 12.68
C ALA A 488 20.91 13.47 13.84
N LEU A 489 21.15 14.72 14.27
CA LEU A 489 20.43 15.36 15.37
C LEU A 489 18.93 15.51 15.06
N SER A 490 18.60 16.04 13.89
CA SER A 490 17.20 16.22 13.46
C SER A 490 16.46 14.88 13.31
N SER A 491 17.15 13.82 12.84
CA SER A 491 16.53 12.49 12.73
C SER A 491 16.22 11.90 14.09
N VAL A 492 17.14 11.99 15.07
CA VAL A 492 16.90 11.52 16.44
C VAL A 492 15.73 12.28 17.06
N LEU A 493 15.74 13.62 16.97
CA LEU A 493 14.67 14.47 17.49
C LEU A 493 13.31 14.12 16.88
N GLY A 494 13.23 14.02 15.55
CA GLY A 494 12.00 13.68 14.85
C GLY A 494 11.47 12.29 15.20
N ILE A 495 12.34 11.29 15.36
CA ILE A 495 11.95 9.93 15.76
C ILE A 495 11.41 9.91 17.19
N VAL A 496 12.08 10.59 18.14
CA VAL A 496 11.65 10.66 19.54
C VAL A 496 10.29 11.33 19.65
N ILE A 497 10.10 12.49 19.00
CA ILE A 497 8.82 13.20 19.02
C ILE A 497 7.72 12.39 18.32
N ALA A 498 8.02 11.73 17.20
CA ALA A 498 7.05 10.86 16.54
C ALA A 498 6.61 9.68 17.41
N LEU A 499 7.53 9.04 18.13
CA LEU A 499 7.19 7.96 19.07
C LEU A 499 6.38 8.51 20.25
N GLY A 500 6.73 9.68 20.78
CA GLY A 500 5.94 10.36 21.81
C GLY A 500 4.51 10.65 21.34
N CYS A 501 4.36 11.27 20.17
CA CYS A 501 3.05 11.51 19.56
C CYS A 501 2.30 10.21 19.24
N ALA A 502 3.01 9.13 18.90
CA ALA A 502 2.42 7.82 18.70
C ALA A 502 1.80 7.22 19.96
N LEU A 503 2.38 7.52 21.13
CA LEU A 503 1.96 7.03 22.43
C LEU A 503 0.90 7.93 23.09
N VAL A 504 0.96 9.24 22.85
CA VAL A 504 0.00 10.20 23.43
C VAL A 504 -1.26 10.29 22.59
N VAL A 505 -1.12 10.31 21.26
CA VAL A 505 -2.26 10.32 20.32
C VAL A 505 -2.61 8.87 19.95
N VAL A 506 -2.74 8.02 20.97
CA VAL A 506 -3.30 6.66 20.84
C VAL A 506 -4.80 6.82 20.65
N HIS A 507 -5.34 6.14 19.64
CA HIS A 507 -6.77 6.01 19.50
C HIS A 507 -7.12 4.54 19.60
N ASP A 508 -8.23 4.23 20.27
CA ASP A 508 -8.94 2.95 20.24
C ASP A 508 -9.49 2.62 18.84
N HIS A 509 -8.90 3.15 17.75
CA HIS A 509 -9.41 2.98 16.40
C HIS A 509 -9.20 1.58 15.87
N ALA A 510 -8.10 0.90 16.19
CA ALA A 510 -7.96 -0.48 15.77
C ALA A 510 -8.93 -1.38 16.56
N ALA A 511 -9.15 -1.10 17.84
CA ALA A 511 -10.18 -1.76 18.65
C ALA A 511 -11.60 -1.51 18.09
N VAL A 512 -12.01 -0.26 17.91
CA VAL A 512 -13.30 0.13 17.33
C VAL A 512 -13.46 -0.38 15.89
N ARG A 513 -12.39 -0.42 15.09
CA ARG A 513 -12.41 -1.02 13.75
C ARG A 513 -12.61 -2.53 13.85
N ALA A 514 -11.92 -3.20 14.77
CA ALA A 514 -12.09 -4.63 14.99
C ALA A 514 -13.50 -4.96 15.47
N GLU A 515 -14.08 -4.19 16.39
CA GLU A 515 -15.48 -4.32 16.82
C GLU A 515 -16.47 -4.12 15.66
N ARG A 516 -16.28 -3.06 14.85
CA ARG A 516 -17.13 -2.81 13.67
C ARG A 516 -16.99 -3.90 12.62
N ALA A 517 -15.77 -4.37 12.38
CA ALA A 517 -15.51 -5.45 11.43
C ALA A 517 -16.10 -6.77 11.94
N LEU A 518 -16.06 -7.01 13.25
CA LEU A 518 -16.68 -8.16 13.89
C LEU A 518 -18.20 -8.11 13.72
N ALA A 519 -18.82 -6.96 14.04
CA ALA A 519 -20.25 -6.75 13.83
C ALA A 519 -20.66 -6.93 12.36
N ALA A 520 -19.90 -6.38 11.42
CA ALA A 520 -20.14 -6.54 9.99
C ALA A 520 -19.98 -8.00 9.52
N CYS A 521 -19.00 -8.73 10.06
CA CYS A 521 -18.79 -10.15 9.75
C CYS A 521 -19.92 -11.02 10.32
N THR A 522 -20.40 -10.72 11.52
CA THR A 522 -21.56 -11.38 12.13
C THR A 522 -22.83 -11.13 11.32
N GLU A 523 -23.11 -9.88 10.96
CA GLU A 523 -24.27 -9.50 10.15
C GLU A 523 -24.21 -10.13 8.74
N ALA A 524 -23.03 -10.21 8.11
CA ALA A 524 -22.84 -10.90 6.85
C ALA A 524 -23.06 -12.42 6.99
N SER A 525 -22.66 -13.00 8.12
CA SER A 525 -22.89 -14.43 8.43
C SER A 525 -24.37 -14.74 8.61
N GLU A 526 -25.12 -13.87 9.29
CA GLU A 526 -26.57 -14.00 9.45
C GLU A 526 -27.32 -13.93 8.13
N ARG A 527 -26.95 -13.00 7.24
CA ARG A 527 -27.52 -12.93 5.87
C ARG A 527 -27.20 -14.18 5.05
N ALA A 528 -26.03 -14.78 5.24
CA ALA A 528 -25.67 -16.05 4.59
C ALA A 528 -26.52 -17.22 5.06
N GLU A 529 -26.84 -17.29 6.35
CA GLU A 529 -27.76 -18.29 6.90
C GLU A 529 -29.19 -18.09 6.38
N GLN A 530 -29.70 -16.85 6.40
CA GLN A 530 -31.02 -16.53 5.85
C GLN A 530 -31.14 -16.91 4.37
N ALA A 531 -30.13 -16.61 3.56
CA ALA A 531 -30.14 -16.98 2.14
C ALA A 531 -30.17 -18.51 1.93
N LEU A 532 -29.47 -19.26 2.80
CA LEU A 532 -29.46 -20.73 2.77
C LEU A 532 -30.84 -21.29 3.16
N ASP A 533 -31.49 -20.69 4.14
CA ASP A 533 -32.81 -21.09 4.62
C ASP A 533 -33.92 -20.78 3.59
N ASP A 534 -33.89 -19.57 3.02
CA ASP A 534 -34.87 -19.12 2.00
C ASP A 534 -34.63 -19.74 0.61
N ARG A 535 -33.52 -20.46 0.42
CA ARG A 535 -33.09 -21.09 -0.85
C ARG A 535 -33.04 -20.11 -2.03
N LEU A 536 -32.69 -18.85 -1.77
CA LEU A 536 -32.66 -17.79 -2.79
C LEU A 536 -31.38 -17.88 -3.64
N ALA A 537 -31.40 -18.77 -4.64
CA ALA A 537 -30.27 -19.05 -5.53
C ALA A 537 -29.68 -17.80 -6.23
N SER A 538 -30.52 -16.81 -6.52
CA SER A 538 -30.12 -15.55 -7.16
C SER A 538 -29.28 -14.63 -6.26
N SER A 539 -29.36 -14.78 -4.94
CA SER A 539 -28.66 -13.93 -3.95
C SER A 539 -27.33 -14.50 -3.48
N PHE A 540 -27.08 -15.81 -3.67
CA PHE A 540 -25.91 -16.48 -3.08
C PHE A 540 -24.55 -15.89 -3.46
N ALA A 541 -24.34 -15.47 -4.71
CA ALA A 541 -23.05 -14.92 -5.12
C ALA A 541 -22.73 -13.57 -4.45
N ILE A 542 -23.76 -12.75 -4.24
CA ILE A 542 -23.65 -11.45 -3.59
C ILE A 542 -23.36 -11.64 -2.11
N VAL A 543 -24.14 -12.51 -1.46
CA VAL A 543 -23.97 -12.85 -0.05
C VAL A 543 -22.60 -13.50 0.21
N GLN A 544 -22.14 -14.37 -0.69
CA GLN A 544 -20.81 -14.97 -0.63
C GLN A 544 -19.69 -13.92 -0.76
N THR A 545 -19.84 -12.98 -1.69
CA THR A 545 -18.86 -11.90 -1.88
C THR A 545 -18.80 -10.98 -0.65
N HIS A 546 -19.96 -10.64 -0.08
CA HIS A 546 -20.04 -9.86 1.16
C HIS A 546 -19.37 -10.56 2.33
N LEU A 547 -19.67 -11.84 2.53
CA LEU A 547 -19.10 -12.63 3.62
C LEU A 547 -17.58 -12.77 3.47
N ALA A 548 -17.10 -13.01 2.24
CA ALA A 548 -15.66 -13.06 1.94
C ALA A 548 -14.96 -11.72 2.18
N ALA A 549 -15.58 -10.60 1.82
CA ALA A 549 -15.04 -9.27 2.09
C ALA A 549 -15.03 -8.95 3.58
N ALA A 550 -16.11 -9.28 4.30
CA ALA A 550 -16.24 -9.03 5.73
C ALA A 550 -15.23 -9.84 6.57
N VAL A 551 -14.98 -11.11 6.24
CA VAL A 551 -13.98 -11.92 6.94
C VAL A 551 -12.54 -11.45 6.68
N VAL A 552 -12.25 -10.94 5.48
CA VAL A 552 -10.94 -10.32 5.18
C VAL A 552 -10.77 -9.04 5.99
N GLU A 553 -11.78 -8.18 6.01
CA GLU A 553 -11.76 -6.94 6.80
C GLU A 553 -11.65 -7.21 8.31
N LEU A 554 -12.33 -8.23 8.82
CA LEU A 554 -12.22 -8.67 10.22
C LEU A 554 -10.78 -9.05 10.57
N ARG A 555 -10.14 -9.86 9.74
CA ARG A 555 -8.76 -10.29 9.94
C ARG A 555 -7.77 -9.14 9.84
N GLU A 556 -7.95 -8.24 8.86
CA GLU A 556 -7.12 -7.04 8.73
C GLU A 556 -7.28 -6.10 9.93
N ALA A 557 -8.49 -5.96 10.46
CA ALA A 557 -8.77 -5.17 11.65
C ALA A 557 -8.20 -5.80 12.93
N ASP A 558 -8.29 -7.13 13.09
CA ASP A 558 -7.66 -7.89 14.19
C ASP A 558 -6.13 -7.76 14.17
N ASP A 559 -5.50 -7.98 13.01
CA ASP A 559 -4.06 -7.82 12.85
C ASP A 559 -3.62 -6.37 13.14
N ALA A 560 -4.47 -5.39 12.82
CA ALA A 560 -4.23 -3.99 13.20
C ALA A 560 -4.33 -3.79 14.72
N ALA A 561 -5.38 -4.30 15.38
CA ALA A 561 -5.60 -4.19 16.82
C ALA A 561 -4.53 -4.91 17.64
N ALA A 562 -4.09 -6.09 17.22
CA ALA A 562 -2.98 -6.83 17.85
C ALA A 562 -1.63 -6.07 17.79
N GLY A 563 -1.53 -5.08 16.89
CA GLY A 563 -0.39 -4.18 16.77
C GLY A 563 -0.40 -3.01 17.75
N GLU A 564 -1.47 -2.78 18.51
CA GLU A 564 -1.55 -1.72 19.52
C GLU A 564 -0.96 -2.18 20.86
N LEU A 565 -0.53 -1.21 21.68
CA LEU A 565 0.03 -1.48 23.01
C LEU A 565 -1.05 -1.81 24.03
N TRP A 566 -2.26 -1.30 23.82
CA TRP A 566 -3.45 -1.58 24.59
C TRP A 566 -4.26 -2.63 23.82
N PRO A 567 -4.46 -3.83 24.39
CA PRO A 567 -5.31 -4.83 23.76
C PRO A 567 -6.72 -4.23 23.63
N ALA A 568 -7.33 -4.35 22.47
CA ALA A 568 -8.79 -4.23 22.38
C ALA A 568 -9.38 -5.21 23.40
N GLU A 569 -10.34 -4.80 24.23
CA GLU A 569 -11.03 -5.68 25.19
C GLU A 569 -11.94 -6.71 24.49
N ILE A 570 -11.64 -7.07 23.25
CA ILE A 570 -12.37 -8.07 22.45
C ILE A 570 -11.80 -9.44 22.80
N ASP A 571 -12.69 -10.39 23.12
CA ASP A 571 -12.28 -11.75 23.38
C ASP A 571 -11.69 -12.38 22.09
N PRO A 572 -10.41 -12.79 22.09
CA PRO A 572 -9.80 -13.42 20.91
C PRO A 572 -10.51 -14.71 20.48
N THR A 573 -11.27 -15.34 21.38
CA THR A 573 -12.10 -16.51 21.05
C THR A 573 -13.32 -16.12 20.21
N GLU A 574 -13.91 -14.96 20.45
CA GLU A 574 -15.05 -14.44 19.69
C GLU A 574 -14.65 -14.09 18.25
N LEU A 575 -13.51 -13.40 18.09
CA LEU A 575 -12.91 -13.10 16.79
C LEU A 575 -12.64 -14.37 15.98
N ALA A 576 -11.98 -15.36 16.60
CA ALA A 576 -11.69 -16.64 15.96
C ALA A 576 -12.96 -17.42 15.62
N ALA A 577 -13.98 -17.37 16.48
CA ALA A 577 -15.27 -18.03 16.24
C ALA A 577 -16.04 -17.39 15.08
N ALA A 578 -16.06 -16.05 14.99
CA ALA A 578 -16.67 -15.33 13.88
C ALA A 578 -15.96 -15.61 12.55
N GLU A 579 -14.62 -15.59 12.54
CA GLU A 579 -13.80 -15.96 11.37
C GLU A 579 -14.10 -17.40 10.93
N GLN A 580 -14.09 -18.35 11.87
CA GLN A 580 -14.38 -19.76 11.60
C GLN A 580 -15.82 -19.96 11.09
N ARG A 581 -16.81 -19.29 11.68
CA ARG A 581 -18.21 -19.33 11.23
C ARG A 581 -18.34 -18.82 9.79
N ALA A 582 -17.72 -17.69 9.48
CA ALA A 582 -17.74 -17.13 8.13
C ALA A 582 -17.15 -18.11 7.10
N TYR A 583 -16.02 -18.75 7.41
CA TYR A 583 -15.44 -19.76 6.52
C TYR A 583 -16.33 -21.00 6.33
N LEU A 584 -16.98 -21.48 7.38
CA LEU A 584 -17.93 -22.60 7.29
C LEU A 584 -19.18 -22.26 6.48
N LEU A 585 -19.68 -21.03 6.57
CA LEU A 585 -20.82 -20.57 5.77
C LEU A 585 -20.45 -20.37 4.30
N LEU A 586 -19.26 -19.80 4.03
CA LEU A 586 -18.70 -19.77 2.68
C LEU A 586 -18.60 -21.17 2.07
N GLU A 587 -18.27 -22.18 2.86
CA GLU A 587 -18.29 -23.59 2.45
C GLU A 587 -19.70 -24.13 2.17
N ARG A 588 -20.68 -23.86 3.04
CA ARG A 588 -22.05 -24.36 2.88
C ARG A 588 -22.75 -23.77 1.66
N LEU A 589 -22.55 -22.48 1.39
CA LEU A 589 -23.09 -21.79 0.21
C LEU A 589 -22.63 -22.43 -1.11
N VAL A 590 -21.57 -23.23 -1.08
CA VAL A 590 -20.99 -23.92 -2.25
C VAL A 590 -21.56 -25.30 -2.43
N ARG A 591 -21.85 -26.00 -1.33
CA ARG A 591 -22.40 -27.36 -1.36
C ARG A 591 -23.89 -27.40 -1.72
N TRP A 592 -24.58 -26.27 -1.59
CA TRP A 592 -25.96 -26.10 -2.04
C TRP A 592 -26.09 -25.79 -3.54
N ARG A 593 -24.95 -25.63 -4.22
CA ARG A 593 -24.81 -25.69 -5.68
C ARG A 593 -24.59 -27.13 -6.10
#